data_AF-A0A7S1LHD7-F1
#
_entry.id   AF-A0A7S1LHD7-F1
#
_cell.length_a   1.000
_cell.length_b   1.000
_cell.length_c   1.000
_cell.angle_alpha   90.00
_cell.angle_beta   90.00
_cell.angle_gamma   90.00
#
_symmetry.space_group_name_H-M   'P 1'
#
loop_
_entity.id
_entity.type
_entity.pdbx_description
1 polymer ?
#
loop_
_entity_poly.entity_id
_entity_poly.type
_entity_poly.pdbx_seq_one_letter_code
_entity_poly.pdbx_strand_id
1 'polypeptide(L)'
;EHHVEAREVIAVKTHEPCEWAGSHGSALVLVRHPLRAALGMASLHLTRESHSTEAPDEELRKAFTKSLTEMIALWKWHVKSWTECPGSHLIIRFEDIVADTYGVYVRQILPFFDIDTSNKAMLQRLRSAIDYSNSNRLTRRAHTYEFHFTDEDRSKAQRVAGDVMEQNGYGPIYTA
;
A
#
# COMPACT_ATOMS: atom_id res chain seq x y z
N GLU A 1 -6.46 27.02 5.57
CA GLU A 1 -7.90 26.74 5.49
C GLU A 1 -8.05 25.40 4.78
N HIS A 2 -8.63 24.41 5.45
CA HIS A 2 -8.88 23.10 4.85
C HIS A 2 -10.22 23.16 4.13
N HIS A 3 -10.21 22.93 2.82
CA HIS A 3 -11.40 22.98 1.99
C HIS A 3 -12.30 21.78 2.32
N VAL A 4 -13.41 22.04 3.01
CA VAL A 4 -14.38 21.03 3.48
C VAL A 4 -15.49 20.76 2.45
N GLU A 5 -15.54 21.52 1.35
CA GLU A 5 -16.53 21.32 0.30
C GLU A 5 -16.00 20.39 -0.79
N ALA A 6 -16.66 19.24 -1.00
CA ALA A 6 -16.24 18.21 -1.95
C ALA A 6 -16.11 18.69 -3.42
N ARG A 7 -16.65 19.86 -3.76
CA ARG A 7 -16.49 20.51 -5.08
C ARG A 7 -15.13 21.19 -5.28
N GLU A 8 -14.32 21.30 -4.23
CA GLU A 8 -13.02 22.00 -4.22
C GLU A 8 -11.83 21.06 -4.00
N VAL A 9 -12.07 19.75 -3.81
CA VAL A 9 -11.00 18.77 -3.54
C VAL A 9 -10.68 17.98 -4.81
N ILE A 10 -9.45 18.14 -5.31
CA ILE A 10 -8.91 17.32 -6.40
C ILE A 10 -8.16 16.14 -5.79
N ALA A 11 -8.68 14.92 -5.98
CA ALA A 11 -7.98 13.71 -5.60
C ALA A 11 -6.92 13.36 -6.67
N VAL A 12 -5.65 13.32 -6.26
CA VAL A 12 -4.53 12.93 -7.11
C VAL A 12 -3.98 11.59 -6.64
N LYS A 13 -3.84 10.63 -7.56
CA LYS A 13 -3.13 9.37 -7.31
C LYS A 13 -1.74 9.45 -7.95
N THR A 14 -0.71 9.13 -7.18
CA THR A 14 0.66 9.02 -7.69
C THR A 14 1.40 7.85 -7.04
N HIS A 15 2.47 7.41 -7.69
CA HIS A 15 3.47 6.48 -7.15
C HIS A 15 4.85 7.16 -7.01
N GLU A 16 4.89 8.47 -7.23
CA GLU A 16 6.10 9.27 -7.14
C GLU A 16 6.50 9.46 -5.66
N PRO A 17 7.82 9.57 -5.39
CA PRO A 17 8.31 9.91 -4.07
C PRO A 17 7.85 11.33 -3.67
N CYS A 18 7.94 11.66 -2.37
CA CYS A 18 7.49 12.95 -1.84
C CYS A 18 8.08 14.15 -2.60
N GLU A 19 9.37 14.10 -2.97
CA GLU A 19 10.08 15.20 -3.63
C GLU A 19 9.46 15.58 -4.98
N TRP A 20 8.71 14.68 -5.61
CA TRP A 20 8.12 14.85 -6.93
C TRP A 20 6.59 14.87 -6.91
N ALA A 21 5.96 14.47 -5.80
CA ALA A 21 4.51 14.42 -5.66
C ALA A 21 3.83 15.79 -5.56
N GLY A 22 4.61 16.87 -5.40
CA GLY A 22 4.13 18.25 -5.25
C GLY A 22 3.73 18.58 -3.80
N SER A 23 4.00 19.80 -3.35
CA SER A 23 3.89 20.23 -1.94
C SER A 23 2.51 20.78 -1.54
N HIS A 24 1.47 20.49 -2.32
CA HIS A 24 0.15 21.12 -2.14
C HIS A 24 -0.88 20.09 -1.65
N GLY A 25 -1.27 20.19 -0.38
CA GLY A 25 -2.39 19.43 0.22
C GLY A 25 -1.98 18.43 1.29
N SER A 26 -2.95 17.59 1.70
CA SER A 26 -2.75 16.47 2.62
C SER A 26 -2.60 15.16 1.83
N ALA A 27 -1.63 14.32 2.19
CA ALA A 27 -1.37 13.06 1.49
C ALA A 27 -1.72 11.84 2.36
N LEU A 28 -2.39 10.85 1.76
CA LEU A 28 -2.51 9.51 2.35
C LEU A 28 -1.49 8.59 1.66
N VAL A 29 -0.52 8.09 2.41
CA VAL A 29 0.57 7.24 1.90
C VAL A 29 0.30 5.80 2.33
N LEU A 30 0.03 4.93 1.35
CA LEU A 30 -0.19 3.51 1.60
C LEU A 30 1.12 2.75 1.41
N VAL A 31 1.62 2.16 2.50
CA VAL A 31 2.83 1.34 2.49
C VAL A 31 2.44 -0.12 2.66
N ARG A 32 3.02 -1.02 1.86
CA ARG A 32 2.84 -2.47 1.98
C ARG A 32 4.15 -3.12 2.39
N HIS A 33 4.09 -4.29 3.04
CA HIS A 33 5.29 -5.06 3.35
C HIS A 33 6.21 -5.23 2.11
N PRO A 34 7.54 -4.99 2.22
CA PRO A 34 8.44 -4.91 1.07
C PRO A 34 8.43 -6.15 0.18
N LEU A 35 8.38 -7.36 0.77
CA LEU A 35 8.27 -8.60 0.01
C LEU A 35 6.98 -8.70 -0.82
N ARG A 36 5.84 -8.29 -0.25
CA ARG A 36 4.55 -8.33 -0.94
C ARG A 36 4.45 -7.23 -2.00
N ALA A 37 5.09 -6.09 -1.77
CA ALA A 37 5.24 -5.03 -2.77
C ALA A 37 6.11 -5.50 -3.96
N ALA A 38 7.29 -6.08 -3.67
CA ALA A 38 8.18 -6.64 -4.68
C ALA A 38 7.51 -7.75 -5.49
N LEU A 39 6.72 -8.62 -4.85
CA LEU A 39 5.94 -9.66 -5.53
C LEU A 39 4.90 -9.06 -6.49
N GLY A 40 4.21 -8.00 -6.06
CA GLY A 40 3.26 -7.29 -6.91
C GLY A 40 3.91 -6.70 -8.17
N MET A 41 5.11 -6.14 -8.02
CA MET A 41 5.89 -5.60 -9.15
C MET A 41 6.44 -6.69 -10.06
N ALA A 42 7.00 -7.77 -9.51
CA ALA A 42 7.47 -8.91 -10.29
C ALA A 42 6.35 -9.52 -11.14
N SER A 43 5.16 -9.68 -10.55
CA SER A 43 3.96 -10.14 -11.24
C SER A 43 3.55 -9.19 -12.36
N LEU A 44 3.51 -7.87 -12.13
CA LEU A 44 3.18 -6.88 -13.17
C LEU A 44 4.16 -6.94 -14.34
N HIS A 45 5.47 -6.95 -14.06
CA HIS A 45 6.50 -6.96 -15.09
C HIS A 45 6.46 -8.23 -15.95
N LEU A 46 6.14 -9.36 -15.34
CA LEU A 46 6.07 -10.64 -16.06
C LEU A 46 4.83 -10.71 -16.95
N THR A 47 3.66 -10.30 -16.45
CA THR A 47 2.40 -10.45 -17.19
C THR A 47 2.15 -9.33 -18.19
N ARG A 48 2.74 -8.14 -18.01
CA ARG A 48 2.63 -6.95 -18.90
C ARG A 48 1.21 -6.45 -19.21
N GLU A 49 0.18 -7.10 -18.70
CA GLU A 49 -1.22 -6.79 -18.98
C GLU A 49 -1.89 -6.09 -17.81
N SER A 50 -1.75 -6.66 -16.61
CA SER A 50 -2.44 -6.15 -15.43
C SER A 50 -1.79 -6.69 -14.16
N HIS A 51 -1.90 -5.90 -13.09
CA HIS A 51 -1.71 -6.41 -11.74
C HIS A 51 -2.69 -7.52 -11.37
N SER A 52 -3.67 -7.93 -12.18
CA SER A 52 -4.63 -8.99 -11.84
C SER A 52 -4.35 -10.34 -12.50
N THR A 53 -3.47 -10.39 -13.51
CA THR A 53 -3.17 -11.62 -14.25
C THR A 53 -2.28 -12.54 -13.42
N GLU A 54 -2.67 -13.81 -13.30
CA GLU A 54 -1.83 -14.81 -12.64
C GLU A 54 -0.65 -15.20 -13.53
N ALA A 55 0.55 -15.13 -12.96
CA ALA A 55 1.77 -15.65 -13.56
C ALA A 55 1.96 -17.13 -13.17
N PRO A 56 2.60 -17.98 -13.98
CA PRO A 56 3.04 -19.30 -13.53
C PRO A 56 3.99 -19.19 -12.33
N ASP A 57 3.80 -20.01 -11.29
CA ASP A 57 4.53 -19.90 -10.02
C ASP A 57 6.07 -19.95 -10.21
N GLU A 58 6.57 -20.92 -10.98
CA GLU A 58 8.01 -21.04 -11.22
C GLU A 58 8.62 -19.82 -11.93
N GLU A 59 7.89 -19.23 -12.89
CA GLU A 59 8.34 -18.05 -13.61
C GLU A 59 8.31 -16.81 -12.70
N LEU A 60 7.25 -16.68 -11.90
CA LEU A 60 7.13 -15.61 -10.91
C LEU A 60 8.25 -15.72 -9.86
N ARG A 61 8.55 -16.92 -9.39
CA ARG A 61 9.63 -17.20 -8.45
C ARG A 61 11.00 -16.81 -9.02
N LYS A 62 11.29 -17.15 -10.28
CA LYS A 62 12.54 -16.74 -10.97
C LYS A 62 12.61 -15.21 -11.15
N ALA A 63 11.51 -14.57 -11.55
CA ALA A 63 11.45 -13.12 -11.77
C ALA A 63 11.60 -12.33 -10.46
N PHE A 64 10.90 -12.76 -9.41
CA PHE A 64 11.03 -12.23 -8.05
C PHE A 64 12.46 -12.41 -7.55
N THR A 65 12.95 -13.66 -7.56
CA THR A 65 14.35 -14.11 -7.61
C THR A 65 15.37 -13.00 -7.91
N LYS A 66 15.33 -12.65 -9.20
CA LYS A 66 16.25 -11.77 -9.90
C LYS A 66 16.12 -10.30 -9.51
N SER A 67 14.91 -9.83 -9.22
CA SER A 67 14.62 -8.40 -9.01
C SER A 67 14.51 -8.00 -7.54
N LEU A 68 14.46 -8.96 -6.61
CA LEU A 68 14.13 -8.75 -5.21
C LEU A 68 14.93 -7.63 -4.54
N THR A 69 16.25 -7.66 -4.67
CA THR A 69 17.13 -6.69 -3.98
C THR A 69 16.89 -5.26 -4.48
N GLU A 70 16.80 -5.08 -5.79
CA GLU A 70 16.53 -3.78 -6.42
C GLU A 70 15.15 -3.26 -6.01
N MET A 71 14.12 -4.11 -6.04
CA MET A 71 12.77 -3.74 -5.66
C MET A 71 12.66 -3.35 -4.18
N ILE A 72 13.36 -4.05 -3.27
CA ILE A 72 13.39 -3.67 -1.85
C ILE A 72 14.15 -2.35 -1.66
N ALA A 73 15.22 -2.11 -2.41
CA ALA A 73 15.96 -0.84 -2.34
C ALA A 73 15.09 0.34 -2.82
N LEU A 74 14.36 0.19 -3.92
CA LEU A 74 13.40 1.19 -4.41
C LEU A 74 12.26 1.42 -3.41
N TRP A 75 11.72 0.34 -2.84
CA TRP A 75 10.71 0.43 -1.77
C TRP A 75 11.25 1.23 -0.58
N LYS A 76 12.47 0.92 -0.12
CA LYS A 76 13.09 1.61 1.01
C LYS A 76 13.23 3.10 0.74
N TRP A 77 13.75 3.45 -0.43
CA TRP A 77 13.92 4.83 -0.85
C TRP A 77 12.59 5.59 -0.88
N HIS A 78 11.56 5.03 -1.51
CA HIS A 78 10.25 5.64 -1.60
C HIS A 78 9.59 5.81 -0.22
N VAL A 79 9.60 4.78 0.62
CA VAL A 79 9.01 4.87 1.97
C VAL A 79 9.74 5.92 2.81
N LYS A 80 11.07 5.91 2.76
CA LYS A 80 11.89 6.88 3.49
C LYS A 80 11.60 8.31 3.06
N SER A 81 11.47 8.58 1.76
CA SER A 81 11.17 9.94 1.29
C SER A 81 9.82 10.45 1.78
N TRP A 82 8.82 9.56 1.89
CA TRP A 82 7.54 9.91 2.49
C TRP A 82 7.60 10.06 4.01
N THR A 83 8.35 9.22 4.74
CA THR A 83 8.53 9.36 6.20
C THR A 83 9.24 10.66 6.56
N GLU A 84 10.17 11.12 5.73
CA GLU A 84 10.94 12.35 5.92
C GLU A 84 10.27 13.57 5.23
N CYS A 85 9.10 13.38 4.61
CA CYS A 85 8.42 14.38 3.83
C CYS A 85 7.91 15.53 4.70
N PRO A 86 8.26 16.80 4.40
CA PRO A 86 7.65 17.92 5.09
C PRO A 86 6.17 18.06 4.68
N GLY A 87 5.31 18.44 5.62
CA GLY A 87 3.90 18.71 5.37
C GLY A 87 2.95 17.67 5.98
N SER A 88 1.67 17.77 5.62
CA SER A 88 0.62 16.93 6.19
C SER A 88 0.49 15.62 5.41
N HIS A 89 0.93 14.53 6.01
CA HIS A 89 0.76 13.20 5.43
C HIS A 89 0.45 12.17 6.51
N LEU A 90 -0.32 11.15 6.13
CA LEU A 90 -0.64 10.00 6.97
C LEU A 90 -0.12 8.73 6.29
N ILE A 91 0.82 8.05 6.94
CA ILE A 91 1.32 6.75 6.49
C ILE A 91 0.47 5.65 7.10
N ILE A 92 -0.09 4.78 6.26
CA ILE A 92 -0.89 3.62 6.69
C ILE A 92 -0.34 2.34 6.07
N ARG A 93 -0.27 1.29 6.88
CA ARG A 93 0.04 -0.06 6.40
C ARG A 93 -1.14 -0.65 5.64
N PHE A 94 -0.87 -1.17 4.45
CA PHE A 94 -1.85 -1.86 3.63
C PHE A 94 -2.48 -3.03 4.38
N GLU A 95 -1.67 -3.78 5.12
CA GLU A 95 -2.13 -4.92 5.90
C GLU A 95 -3.08 -4.54 7.04
N ASP A 96 -3.00 -3.32 7.60
CA ASP A 96 -3.98 -2.83 8.57
C ASP A 96 -5.34 -2.57 7.91
N ILE A 97 -5.32 -2.02 6.69
CA ILE A 97 -6.55 -1.82 5.89
C ILE A 97 -7.15 -3.17 5.51
N VAL A 98 -6.34 -4.18 5.20
CA VAL A 98 -6.84 -5.54 4.91
C VAL A 98 -7.45 -6.18 6.16
N ALA A 99 -6.83 -6.01 7.32
CA ALA A 99 -7.30 -6.59 8.58
C ALA A 99 -8.59 -5.94 9.10
N ASP A 100 -8.72 -4.62 9.01
CA ASP A 100 -9.90 -3.88 9.46
C ASP A 100 -10.13 -2.63 8.60
N THR A 101 -10.61 -2.82 7.36
CA THR A 101 -10.82 -1.72 6.40
C THR A 101 -11.68 -0.62 7.02
N TYR A 102 -12.88 -0.97 7.51
CA TYR A 102 -13.81 0.01 8.05
C TYR A 102 -13.22 0.78 9.23
N GLY A 103 -12.59 0.07 10.17
CA GLY A 103 -12.02 0.69 11.35
C GLY A 103 -10.82 1.58 11.06
N VAL A 104 -9.95 1.23 10.11
CA VAL A 104 -8.84 2.10 9.68
C VAL A 104 -9.38 3.38 9.06
N TYR A 105 -10.40 3.29 8.20
CA TYR A 105 -11.02 4.49 7.62
C TYR A 105 -11.62 5.40 8.69
N VAL A 106 -12.39 4.84 9.63
CA VAL A 106 -13.09 5.62 10.67
C VAL A 106 -12.14 6.18 11.72
N ARG A 107 -11.11 5.44 12.14
CA ARG A 107 -10.25 5.86 13.26
C ARG A 107 -9.04 6.69 12.82
N GLN A 108 -8.63 6.59 11.56
CA GLN A 108 -7.38 7.19 11.09
C GLN A 108 -7.58 8.05 9.84
N ILE A 109 -8.08 7.48 8.74
CA ILE A 109 -8.10 8.17 7.42
C ILE A 109 -9.07 9.35 7.42
N LEU A 110 -10.34 9.14 7.79
CA LEU A 110 -11.35 10.18 7.71
C LEU A 110 -11.07 11.35 8.67
N PRO A 111 -10.70 11.11 9.95
CA PRO A 111 -10.29 12.19 10.84
C PRO A 111 -9.07 12.97 10.34
N PHE A 112 -8.11 12.32 9.68
CA PHE A 112 -6.94 13.01 9.10
C PHE A 112 -7.31 14.04 8.02
N PHE A 113 -8.42 13.82 7.31
CA PHE A 113 -8.98 14.76 6.35
C PHE A 113 -10.08 15.66 6.94
N ASP A 114 -10.16 15.76 8.27
CA ASP A 114 -11.18 16.52 8.99
C ASP A 114 -12.63 16.13 8.64
N ILE A 115 -12.85 14.86 8.25
CA ILE A 115 -14.18 14.34 7.93
C ILE A 115 -14.84 13.84 9.22
N ASP A 116 -16.03 14.39 9.54
CA ASP A 116 -16.81 14.03 10.72
C ASP A 116 -17.29 12.56 10.70
N THR A 117 -16.68 11.74 11.57
CA THR A 117 -17.02 10.33 11.74
C THR A 117 -18.21 10.06 12.66
N SER A 118 -18.81 11.09 13.26
CA SER A 118 -20.09 10.97 13.98
C SER A 118 -21.30 11.01 13.04
N ASN A 119 -21.11 11.50 11.82
CA ASN A 119 -22.15 11.60 10.80
C ASN A 119 -22.55 10.20 10.26
N LYS A 120 -23.74 9.73 10.66
CA LYS A 120 -24.29 8.42 10.25
C LYS A 120 -24.43 8.26 8.74
N ALA A 121 -24.79 9.31 8.01
CA ALA A 121 -24.94 9.25 6.56
C ALA A 121 -23.58 9.07 5.87
N MET A 122 -22.52 9.72 6.37
CA MET A 122 -21.16 9.50 5.90
C MET A 122 -20.72 8.05 6.16
N LEU A 123 -20.91 7.55 7.38
CA LEU A 123 -20.56 6.16 7.73
C LEU A 123 -21.29 5.13 6.88
N GLN A 124 -22.56 5.38 6.54
CA GLN A 124 -23.32 4.52 5.62
C GLN A 124 -22.72 4.54 4.21
N ARG A 125 -22.33 5.71 3.69
CA ARG A 125 -21.63 5.83 2.40
C ARG A 125 -20.30 5.08 2.39
N LEU A 126 -19.53 5.17 3.48
CA LEU A 126 -18.28 4.41 3.64
C LEU A 126 -18.55 2.89 3.54
N ARG A 127 -19.57 2.39 4.25
CA ARG A 127 -19.94 0.96 4.17
C ARG A 127 -20.30 0.55 2.75
N SER A 128 -21.15 1.33 2.08
CA SER A 128 -21.52 1.06 0.69
C SER A 128 -20.31 1.07 -0.25
N ALA A 129 -19.36 1.99 -0.06
CA ALA A 129 -18.12 2.03 -0.85
C ALA A 129 -17.24 0.79 -0.62
N ILE A 130 -17.11 0.35 0.64
CA ILE A 130 -16.38 -0.88 1.00
C ILE A 130 -17.05 -2.12 0.40
N ASP A 131 -18.37 -2.24 0.52
CA ASP A 131 -19.14 -3.36 -0.02
C ASP A 131 -19.04 -3.42 -1.55
N TYR A 132 -19.13 -2.27 -2.21
CA TYR A 132 -18.92 -2.16 -3.66
C TYR A 132 -17.51 -2.58 -4.05
N SER A 133 -16.48 -2.08 -3.36
CA SER A 133 -15.09 -2.45 -3.63
C SER A 133 -14.84 -3.95 -3.43
N ASN A 134 -15.38 -4.54 -2.36
CA ASN A 134 -15.24 -5.97 -2.09
C ASN A 134 -15.98 -6.88 -3.08
N SER A 135 -17.08 -6.41 -3.66
CA SER A 135 -17.84 -7.18 -4.66
C SER A 135 -17.30 -7.00 -6.09
N ASN A 136 -16.41 -6.03 -6.33
CA ASN A 136 -15.86 -5.76 -7.66
C ASN A 136 -14.80 -6.79 -8.09
N ARG A 137 -15.22 -7.72 -8.96
CA ARG A 137 -14.38 -8.80 -9.51
C ARG A 137 -13.20 -8.32 -10.35
N LEU A 138 -13.22 -7.08 -10.88
CA LEU A 138 -12.10 -6.53 -11.66
C LEU A 138 -10.88 -6.20 -10.80
N THR A 139 -11.05 -6.09 -9.49
CA THR A 139 -10.00 -5.68 -8.54
C THR A 139 -9.46 -6.84 -7.70
N ARG A 140 -10.05 -8.03 -7.82
CA ARG A 140 -9.68 -9.23 -7.05
C ARG A 140 -9.02 -10.26 -7.94
N ARG A 141 -7.87 -10.77 -7.50
CA ARG A 141 -7.18 -11.89 -8.15
C ARG A 141 -7.82 -13.22 -7.71
N ALA A 142 -8.19 -14.06 -8.66
CA ALA A 142 -8.39 -15.47 -8.40
C ALA A 142 -7.05 -16.16 -8.62
N HIS A 143 -6.32 -16.42 -7.53
CA HIS A 143 -5.07 -17.15 -7.60
C HIS A 143 -5.31 -18.65 -7.49
N THR A 144 -4.62 -19.45 -8.29
CA THR A 144 -4.66 -20.91 -8.21
C THR A 144 -3.62 -21.48 -7.24
N TYR A 145 -2.66 -20.66 -6.79
CA TYR A 145 -1.61 -21.05 -5.84
C TYR A 145 -1.30 -19.92 -4.84
N GLU A 146 -0.59 -20.28 -3.77
CA GLU A 146 -0.02 -19.33 -2.81
C GLU A 146 1.50 -19.21 -3.03
N PHE A 147 1.98 -17.98 -3.10
CA PHE A 147 3.42 -17.72 -3.22
C PHE A 147 4.07 -17.66 -1.84
N HIS A 148 4.94 -18.62 -1.54
CA HIS A 148 5.64 -18.68 -0.26
C HIS A 148 6.99 -17.95 -0.31
N PHE A 149 7.18 -17.02 0.63
CA PHE A 149 8.47 -16.36 0.85
C PHE A 149 9.41 -17.27 1.65
N THR A 150 10.62 -17.46 1.14
CA THR A 150 11.65 -18.26 1.81
C THR A 150 12.31 -17.48 2.95
N ASP A 151 13.06 -18.17 3.81
CA ASP A 151 13.88 -17.52 4.84
C ASP A 151 14.95 -16.62 4.24
N GLU A 152 15.46 -16.96 3.05
CA GLU A 152 16.40 -16.13 2.30
C GLU A 152 15.73 -14.83 1.82
N ASP A 153 14.48 -14.89 1.33
CA ASP A 153 13.71 -13.71 0.92
C ASP A 153 13.54 -12.76 2.12
N ARG A 154 13.13 -13.29 3.27
CA ARG A 154 12.96 -12.53 4.53
C ARG A 154 14.29 -11.93 5.00
N SER A 155 15.36 -12.70 4.97
CA SER A 155 16.70 -12.24 5.34
C SER A 155 17.17 -11.10 4.42
N LYS A 156 16.89 -11.18 3.11
CA LYS A 156 17.18 -10.10 2.16
C LYS A 156 16.36 -8.85 2.45
N ALA A 157 15.06 -8.98 2.74
CA ALA A 157 14.22 -7.85 3.14
C ALA A 157 14.76 -7.15 4.39
N GLN A 158 15.05 -7.91 5.45
CA GLN A 158 15.62 -7.35 6.67
C GLN A 158 16.97 -6.67 6.41
N ARG A 159 17.86 -7.29 5.62
CA ARG A 159 19.18 -6.73 5.33
C ARG A 159 19.12 -5.42 4.54
N VAL A 160 18.20 -5.31 3.57
CA VAL A 160 18.13 -4.15 2.68
C VAL A 160 17.24 -3.05 3.28
N ALA A 161 15.99 -3.38 3.62
CA ALA A 161 15.03 -2.41 4.15
C ALA A 161 15.31 -2.06 5.62
N GLY A 162 15.66 -3.05 6.43
CA GLY A 162 16.10 -2.92 7.82
C GLY A 162 15.23 -2.00 8.67
N ASP A 163 15.86 -0.96 9.18
CA ASP A 163 15.28 0.09 10.02
C ASP A 163 13.99 0.71 9.46
N VAL A 164 13.93 0.98 8.16
CA VAL A 164 12.74 1.58 7.52
C VAL A 164 11.54 0.64 7.60
N MET A 165 11.78 -0.68 7.51
CA MET A 165 10.73 -1.68 7.67
C MET A 165 10.19 -1.70 9.10
N GLU A 166 11.07 -1.65 10.09
CA GLU A 166 10.70 -1.61 11.52
C GLU A 166 9.94 -0.33 11.90
N GLN A 167 10.41 0.84 11.45
CA GLN A 167 9.76 2.13 11.67
C GLN A 167 8.32 2.16 11.12
N ASN A 168 8.06 1.42 10.04
CA ASN A 168 6.75 1.29 9.42
C ASN A 168 5.97 0.06 9.93
N GLY A 169 6.35 -0.50 11.08
CA GLY A 169 5.60 -1.56 11.75
C GLY A 169 5.72 -2.95 11.13
N TYR A 170 6.69 -3.18 10.25
CA TYR A 170 6.94 -4.47 9.59
C TYR A 170 8.16 -5.20 10.17
N GLY A 171 8.47 -5.01 11.46
CA GLY A 171 9.65 -5.59 12.09
C GLY A 171 9.73 -7.12 12.02
N PRO A 172 10.83 -7.73 12.53
CA PRO A 172 11.18 -9.14 12.29
C PRO A 172 10.13 -10.18 12.75
N ILE A 173 9.14 -9.77 13.54
CA ILE A 173 8.02 -10.60 14.02
C ILE A 173 6.80 -10.52 13.09
N TYR A 174 6.86 -9.79 11.97
CA TYR A 174 5.76 -9.75 11.00
C TYR A 174 5.72 -11.05 10.18
N THR A 175 5.28 -12.13 10.84
CA THR A 175 4.85 -13.38 10.24
C THR A 175 3.39 -13.20 9.85
N ALA A 176 3.16 -12.60 8.68
CA ALA A 176 1.88 -12.76 7.98
C ALA A 176 1.93 -14.05 7.15
#